data_AF-A0A646HQA2-F1
#
_entry.id   AF-A0A646HQA2-F1
#
_cell.length_a   1.000
_cell.length_b   1.000
_cell.length_c   1.000
_cell.angle_alpha   90.00
_cell.angle_beta   90.00
_cell.angle_gamma   90.00
#
_symmetry.space_group_name_H-M   'P 1'
#
loop_
_entity.id
_entity.type
_entity.pdbx_description
1 polymer ?
#
loop_
_entity_poly.entity_id
_entity_poly.type
_entity_poly.pdbx_seq_one_letter_code
_entity_poly.pdbx_strand_id
1 'polypeptide(L)' 'MERQVTVEDVRSFLSASDRQFVKGGIRVSRVRFKRDEEGNCTDILLDYKQTVSETGENNAQEGSK' A
#
# COMPACT_ATOMS: atom_id res chain seq x y z
N MET A 1 -15.44 16.83 5.33
CA MET A 1 -14.29 17.58 4.76
C MET A 1 -13.46 16.58 3.99
N GLU A 2 -13.45 16.69 2.66
CA GLU A 2 -12.60 15.85 1.83
C GLU A 2 -11.16 16.34 1.98
N ARG A 3 -10.34 15.54 2.66
CA ARG A 3 -8.94 15.91 2.92
C ARG A 3 -8.15 15.56 1.67
N GLN A 4 -7.64 16.57 0.98
CA GLN A 4 -6.73 16.36 -0.14
C GLN A 4 -5.47 15.67 0.36
N VAL A 5 -5.20 14.46 -0.14
CA VAL A 5 -4.00 13.69 0.20
C VAL A 5 -2.89 14.10 -0.75
N THR A 6 -1.79 14.59 -0.22
CA THR A 6 -0.64 15.00 -1.05
C THR A 6 0.28 13.82 -1.36
N VAL A 7 1.16 13.98 -2.33
CA VAL A 7 2.20 12.98 -2.65
C VAL A 7 3.15 12.75 -1.46
N GLU A 8 3.39 13.79 -0.66
CA GLU A 8 4.22 13.70 0.56
C GLU A 8 3.53 12.91 1.66
N ASP A 9 2.20 13.03 1.80
CA ASP A 9 1.43 12.20 2.73
C ASP A 9 1.52 10.72 2.35
N VAL A 10 1.38 10.40 1.06
CA VAL A 10 1.51 9.01 0.57
C VAL A 10 2.93 8.48 0.80
N ARG A 11 3.96 9.28 0.52
CA ARG A 11 5.36 8.89 0.81
C ARG A 11 5.58 8.62 2.29
N SER A 12 5.08 9.51 3.16
CA SER A 12 5.20 9.37 4.61
C SER A 12 4.47 8.13 5.12
N PHE A 13 3.26 7.89 4.61
CA PHE A 13 2.47 6.69 4.92
C PHE A 13 3.21 5.42 4.51
N LEU A 14 3.75 5.36 3.29
CA LEU A 14 4.49 4.20 2.80
C LEU A 14 5.77 3.96 3.61
N SER A 15 6.50 5.02 3.96
CA SER A 15 7.71 4.89 4.77
C SER A 15 7.40 4.42 6.19
N ALA A 16 6.30 4.88 6.79
CA ALA A 16 5.86 4.41 8.10
C ALA A 16 5.36 2.97 8.06
N SER A 17 4.70 2.60 6.95
CA SER A 17 4.11 1.27 6.74
C SER A 17 5.10 0.24 6.22
N ASP A 18 6.30 0.62 5.78
CA ASP A 18 7.34 -0.28 5.26
C ASP A 18 7.61 -1.44 6.21
N ARG A 19 7.72 -1.17 7.52
CA ARG A 19 7.88 -2.22 8.54
C ARG A 19 6.70 -3.18 8.60
N GLN A 20 5.48 -2.73 8.35
CA GLN A 20 4.29 -3.59 8.34
C GLN A 20 4.19 -4.39 7.04
N PHE A 21 4.50 -3.77 5.90
CA PHE A 21 4.58 -4.48 4.62
C PHE A 21 5.63 -5.59 4.68
N VAL A 22 6.84 -5.29 5.17
CA VAL A 22 7.91 -6.28 5.30
C VAL A 22 7.52 -7.41 6.26
N LYS A 23 6.81 -7.13 7.36
CA LYS A 23 6.28 -8.16 8.26
C LYS A 23 5.23 -9.05 7.58
N GLY A 24 4.36 -8.46 6.75
CA GLY A 24 3.45 -9.20 5.87
C GLY A 24 4.13 -9.85 4.66
N GLY A 25 5.47 -9.79 4.59
CA GLY A 25 6.28 -10.28 3.48
C GLY A 25 5.97 -9.63 2.14
N ILE A 26 5.59 -8.36 2.16
CA ILE A 26 5.49 -7.48 0.99
C ILE A 26 6.67 -6.53 1.06
N ARG A 27 7.53 -6.56 0.04
CA ARG A 27 8.60 -5.58 -0.13
C ARG A 27 8.26 -4.65 -1.30
N VAL A 28 7.84 -3.43 -0.98
CA VAL A 28 7.58 -2.40 -2.00
C VAL A 28 8.91 -1.97 -2.61
N SER A 29 9.00 -2.03 -3.94
CA SER A 29 10.19 -1.66 -4.71
C SER A 29 10.06 -0.30 -5.36
N ARG A 30 8.85 0.07 -5.78
CA ARG A 30 8.57 1.35 -6.43
C ARG A 30 7.13 1.75 -6.21
N VAL A 31 6.91 3.05 -6.03
CA VAL A 31 5.59 3.66 -6.04
C VAL A 31 5.52 4.69 -7.16
N ARG A 32 4.45 4.63 -7.94
CA ARG A 32 4.18 5.55 -9.05
C ARG A 32 2.85 6.22 -8.84
N PHE A 33 2.82 7.52 -9.06
CA PHE A 33 1.61 8.33 -9.02
C PHE A 33 1.18 8.61 -10.44
N LYS A 34 -0.01 8.16 -10.82
CA LYS A 34 -0.62 8.55 -12.08
C LYS A 34 -1.35 9.87 -11.84
N ARG A 35 -1.09 10.83 -12.72
CA ARG A 35 -1.72 12.14 -12.68
C ARG A 35 -2.53 12.37 -13.94
N ASP A 36 -3.61 13.13 -13.80
CA ASP A 36 -4.37 13.64 -14.93
C ASP A 36 -3.66 14.85 -15.58
N GLU A 37 -4.30 15.42 -16.61
CA GLU A 37 -3.79 16.58 -17.34
C GLU A 37 -3.74 17.86 -16.49
N GLU A 38 -4.54 17.92 -15.41
CA GLU A 38 -4.57 19.02 -14.44
C GLU A 38 -3.52 18.84 -13.32
N GLY A 39 -2.82 17.70 -13.30
CA GLY A 39 -1.78 17.39 -12.32
C GLY A 39 -2.31 16.76 -11.02
N ASN A 40 -3.61 16.46 -10.94
CA ASN A 40 -4.20 15.77 -9.80
C ASN A 40 -3.86 14.30 -9.84
N CYS A 41 -3.59 13.72 -8.66
CA CYS A 41 -3.28 12.29 -8.57
C CYS A 41 -4.55 11.46 -8.70
N THR A 42 -4.64 10.63 -9.74
CA THR A 42 -5.79 9.75 -9.98
C THR A 42 -5.56 8.35 -9.44
N ASP A 43 -4.34 7.83 -9.55
CA ASP A 43 -4.01 6.46 -9.15
C ASP A 43 -2.65 6.37 -8.47
N ILE A 44 -2.52 5.41 -7.55
CA ILE A 44 -1.26 5.03 -6.91
C ILE A 44 -0.96 3.58 -7.30
N LEU A 45 0.13 3.37 -8.03
CA LEU A 45 0.60 2.04 -8.43
C LEU A 45 1.80 1.63 -7.57
N LEU A 46 1.73 0.43 -6.99
CA LEU A 46 2.79 -0.14 -6.18
C LEU A 46 3.40 -1.37 -6.88
N ASP A 47 4.68 -1.28 -7.21
CA ASP A 47 5.47 -2.43 -7.65
C ASP A 47 6.07 -3.08 -6.40
N TYR A 48 5.65 -4.29 -6.07
CA TYR A 48 6.13 -5.01 -4.89
C TYR A 48 6.61 -6.41 -5.23
N LYS A 49 7.48 -6.94 -4.37
CA LYS A 49 7.85 -8.35 -4.35
C LYS A 49 7.29 -8.99 -3.11
N GLN A 50 6.61 -10.12 -3.28
CA GLN A 50 6.23 -10.96 -2.17
C GLN A 50 7.46 -11.78 -1.74
N THR A 51 7.83 -11.67 -0.47
CA THR A 51 9.02 -12.30 0.13
C THR A 51 8.67 -13.46 1.06
N VAL A 52 7.38 -13.64 1.38
CA VAL A 52 6.88 -14.86 2.03
C VAL A 52 5.84 -15.51 1.13
N SER A 53 6.09 -16.76 0.75
CA SER A 53 5.10 -17.63 0.10
C SER A 53 3.92 -17.78 1.06
N GLU A 54 2.68 -17.76 0.57
CA GLU A 54 1.47 -18.03 1.36
C GLU A 54 1.63 -19.29 2.21
N THR A 55 2.01 -19.11 3.47
CA THR A 55 1.74 -20.04 4.58
C THR A 55 1.89 -19.21 5.85
N GLY A 56 0.81 -18.53 6.23
CA GLY A 56 0.80 -17.74 7.46
C GLY A 56 -0.45 -16.89 7.58
N GLU A 57 -1.51 -17.53 8.07
CA GLU A 57 -2.67 -16.92 8.73
C GLU A 57 -3.78 -16.39 7.80
N ASN A 58 -4.57 -17.36 7.32
CA ASN A 58 -6.02 -17.18 7.23
C ASN A 58 -6.55 -16.69 8.60
N ASN A 59 -6.62 -15.38 8.78
CA ASN A 59 -7.58 -14.74 9.70
C ASN A 59 -8.64 -14.02 8.87
N ALA A 60 -9.18 -14.72 7.87
CA ALA A 60 -10.59 -14.60 7.60
C ALA A 60 -11.29 -15.28 8.78
N GLN A 61 -11.77 -14.47 9.73
CA GLN A 61 -12.84 -14.89 10.63
C GLN A 61 -13.99 -15.38 9.73
N GLU A 62 -14.05 -16.69 9.51
CA GLU A 62 -15.29 -17.36 9.17
C GLU A 62 -16.14 -17.26 10.44
N GLY A 63 -16.90 -16.16 10.50
CA GLY A 63 -17.88 -15.91 11.53
C GLY A 63 -18.85 -17.08 11.58
N SER A 64 -19.00 -17.62 12.78
CA SER A 64 -20.01 -18.56 13.24
C SER A 64 -21.37 -18.41 12.53
N LYS A 65 -21.90 -19.51 11.97
CA LYS A 65 -22.95 -20.33 12.60
C LYS A 65 -23.36 -21.51 11.73
#